data_AF-A0A957PJN9-F1
#
_entry.id   AF-A0A957PJN9-F1
#
_cell.length_a   1.000
_cell.length_b   1.000
_cell.length_c   1.000
_cell.angle_alpha   90.00
_cell.angle_beta   90.00
_cell.angle_gamma   90.00
#
_symmetry.space_group_name_H-M   'P 1'
#
loop_
_entity.id
_entity.type
_entity.pdbx_description
1 polymer ?
#
loop_
_entity_poly.entity_id
_entity_poly.type
_entity_poly.pdbx_seq_one_letter_code
_entity_poly.pdbx_strand_id
1 'polypeptide(L)'
;MANNPITSQRDPIPDEFSSLTEAGEFWDTHSTADYEDLMEDVSFEINLPPQPMHSYAIAKDLATQLHAVAKQQGISTQTLINLWLQEKLLQATR
;
A
#
# COMPACT_ATOMS: atom_id res chain seq x y z
N MET A 1 -16.71 32.15 13.47
CA MET A 1 -17.47 31.32 14.42
C MET A 1 -16.45 30.43 15.11
N ALA A 2 -16.42 30.49 16.45
CA ALA A 2 -15.53 29.85 17.43
C ALA A 2 -14.53 28.78 16.95
N ASN A 3 -13.23 29.08 17.02
CA ASN A 3 -12.16 28.08 17.10
C ASN A 3 -12.04 27.64 18.56
N ASN A 4 -12.59 26.47 18.88
CA ASN A 4 -12.45 25.85 20.17
C ASN A 4 -11.06 25.16 20.23
N PRO A 5 -10.16 25.52 21.15
CA PRO A 5 -8.88 24.83 21.27
C PRO A 5 -9.16 23.46 21.89
N ILE A 6 -9.08 22.39 21.09
CA ILE A 6 -8.98 21.04 21.61
C ILE A 6 -7.56 20.92 22.18
N THR A 7 -7.33 21.44 23.39
CA THR A 7 -6.17 21.04 24.18
C THR A 7 -6.47 19.67 24.76
N SER A 8 -6.48 18.65 23.89
CA SER A 8 -6.42 17.27 24.34
C SER A 8 -5.04 17.07 24.97
N GLN A 9 -5.04 16.53 26.18
CA GLN A 9 -3.87 16.17 26.95
C GLN A 9 -3.06 15.13 26.16
N ARG A 10 -2.11 15.57 25.33
CA ARG A 10 -1.16 14.72 24.61
C ARG A 10 0.09 14.51 25.47
N ASP A 11 0.61 13.29 25.51
CA ASP A 11 1.84 13.01 26.24
C ASP A 11 3.01 13.74 25.57
N PRO A 12 3.91 14.37 26.33
CA PRO A 12 5.04 15.10 25.75
C PRO A 12 5.99 14.13 25.03
N ILE A 13 6.47 14.51 23.85
CA ILE A 13 7.52 13.77 23.16
C ILE A 13 8.82 13.93 23.98
N PRO A 14 9.51 12.84 24.33
CA PRO A 14 10.83 12.91 24.97
C PRO A 14 11.86 13.63 24.09
N ASP A 15 12.83 14.32 24.70
CA ASP A 15 13.93 14.96 23.95
C ASP A 15 14.73 13.93 23.12
N GLU A 16 14.90 12.71 23.67
CA GLU A 16 15.50 11.56 22.98
C GLU A 16 14.78 10.28 23.40
N PHE A 17 14.59 9.36 22.45
CA PHE A 17 14.20 7.98 22.74
C PHE A 17 15.48 7.15 22.99
N SER A 18 15.45 6.26 23.99
CA SER A 18 16.57 5.38 24.30
C SER A 18 16.80 4.30 23.25
N SER A 19 15.79 4.01 22.41
CA SER A 19 15.88 3.07 21.29
C SER A 19 14.80 3.31 20.23
N LEU A 20 15.01 2.74 19.03
CA LEU A 20 13.97 2.73 17.98
C LEU A 20 12.72 1.94 18.40
N THR A 21 12.87 0.91 19.23
CA THR A 21 11.73 0.13 19.74
C THR A 21 10.84 0.99 20.64
N GLU A 22 11.44 1.73 21.57
CA GLU A 22 10.71 2.65 22.45
C GLU A 22 10.00 3.76 21.65
N ALA A 23 10.67 4.31 20.63
CA ALA A 23 10.05 5.27 19.72
C ALA A 23 8.83 4.66 19.00
N GLY A 24 8.94 3.40 18.55
CA GLY A 24 7.84 2.66 17.95
C GLY A 24 6.67 2.46 18.92
N GLU A 25 6.95 1.97 20.13
CA GLU A 25 5.92 1.75 21.18
C GLU A 25 5.18 3.05 21.54
N PHE A 26 5.88 4.18 21.55
CA PHE A 26 5.25 5.49 21.73
C PHE A 26 4.28 5.79 20.57
N TRP A 27 4.75 5.73 19.32
CA TRP A 27 3.94 6.07 18.15
C TRP A 27 2.84 5.04 17.80
N ASP A 28 2.91 3.81 18.33
CA ASP A 28 1.83 2.82 18.21
C ASP A 28 0.53 3.28 18.89
N THR A 29 0.64 4.14 19.90
CA THR A 29 -0.49 4.66 20.69
C THR A 29 -0.74 6.16 20.51
N HIS A 30 0.16 6.88 19.85
CA HIS A 30 0.09 8.32 19.63
C HIS A 30 -0.06 8.65 18.14
N SER A 31 -1.07 9.47 17.80
CA SER A 31 -1.22 9.95 16.42
C SER A 31 -0.21 11.04 16.13
N THR A 32 0.54 10.93 15.03
CA THR A 32 1.44 12.01 14.58
C THR A 32 0.71 13.32 14.27
N ALA A 33 -0.56 13.25 13.87
CA ALA A 33 -1.40 14.41 13.62
C ALA A 33 -1.62 15.27 14.89
N ASP A 34 -1.53 14.67 16.08
CA ASP A 34 -1.68 15.39 17.33
C ASP A 34 -0.44 16.20 17.70
N TYR A 35 0.65 16.14 16.91
CA TYR A 35 1.93 16.80 17.16
C TYR A 35 2.44 17.64 15.98
N GLU A 36 1.56 17.98 15.03
CA GLU A 36 1.92 18.72 13.80
C GLU A 36 2.61 20.07 14.08
N ASP A 37 2.23 20.76 15.15
CA ASP A 37 2.83 22.02 15.60
C ASP A 37 4.28 21.89 16.10
N LEU A 38 4.76 20.67 16.34
CA LEU A 38 6.14 20.37 16.74
C LEU A 38 7.00 19.88 15.58
N MET A 39 6.42 19.73 14.38
CA MET A 39 7.12 19.21 13.20
C MET A 39 7.58 20.33 12.28
N GLU A 40 8.53 20.01 11.41
CA GLU A 40 8.97 20.88 10.33
C GLU A 40 8.69 20.24 8.96
N ASP A 41 8.47 21.08 7.96
CA ASP A 41 8.30 20.63 6.59
C ASP A 41 9.63 20.06 6.06
N VAL A 42 9.60 18.79 5.64
CA VAL A 42 10.76 18.11 5.05
C VAL A 42 10.53 17.78 3.58
N SER A 43 11.51 18.10 2.73
CA SER A 43 11.51 17.72 1.31
C SER A 43 12.40 16.51 1.10
N PHE A 44 11.86 15.46 0.48
CA PHE A 44 12.60 14.24 0.13
C PHE A 44 12.23 13.76 -1.27
N GLU A 45 13.19 13.14 -1.95
CA GLU A 45 12.98 12.56 -3.28
C GLU A 45 12.82 11.04 -3.16
N ILE A 46 11.71 10.52 -3.69
CA ILE A 46 11.52 9.07 -3.80
C ILE A 46 11.72 8.68 -5.27
N ASN A 47 12.73 7.83 -5.53
CA ASN A 47 12.91 7.25 -6.84
C ASN A 47 12.12 5.94 -6.94
N LEU A 48 10.96 5.97 -7.61
CA LEU A 48 10.23 4.77 -8.01
C LEU A 48 10.52 4.50 -9.50
N PRO A 49 11.51 3.65 -9.83
CA PRO A 49 11.76 3.32 -11.23
C PRO A 49 10.50 2.65 -11.83
N PRO A 50 10.08 3.04 -13.04
CA PRO A 50 8.95 2.41 -13.70
C PRO A 50 9.27 0.94 -13.95
N GLN A 51 8.51 0.04 -13.33
CA GLN A 51 8.56 -1.36 -13.71
C GLN A 51 7.89 -1.50 -15.09
N PRO A 52 8.48 -2.23 -16.06
CA PRO A 52 7.86 -2.44 -17.35
C PRO A 52 6.56 -3.24 -17.17
N MET A 53 5.44 -2.52 -17.13
CA MET A 53 4.13 -3.10 -16.93
C MET A 53 3.46 -3.25 -18.30
N HIS A 54 3.50 -4.47 -18.83
CA HIS A 54 2.74 -4.81 -20.04
C HIS A 54 1.28 -5.04 -19.66
N SER A 55 0.41 -4.09 -20.02
CA SER A 55 -1.02 -4.19 -19.81
C SER A 55 -1.75 -4.34 -21.15
N TYR A 56 -2.75 -5.22 -21.17
CA TYR A 56 -3.63 -5.43 -22.31
C TYR A 56 -5.06 -5.28 -21.84
N ALA A 57 -5.87 -4.53 -22.60
CA ALA A 57 -7.28 -4.39 -22.29
C ALA A 57 -7.98 -5.74 -22.48
N ILE A 58 -8.76 -6.15 -21.48
CA ILE A 58 -9.63 -7.32 -21.54
C ILE A 58 -11.08 -6.89 -21.29
N ALA A 59 -12.04 -7.62 -21.87
CA ALA A 59 -13.45 -7.33 -21.66
C ALA A 59 -13.82 -7.44 -20.17
N LYS A 60 -14.69 -6.54 -19.70
CA LYS A 60 -15.10 -6.46 -18.29
C LYS A 60 -15.62 -7.79 -17.76
N ASP A 61 -16.52 -8.43 -18.50
CA ASP A 61 -17.15 -9.69 -18.07
C ASP A 61 -16.13 -10.84 -18.02
N LEU A 62 -15.13 -10.82 -18.91
CA LEU A 62 -14.03 -11.78 -18.90
C LEU A 62 -13.14 -11.55 -17.66
N ALA A 63 -12.82 -10.30 -17.34
CA ALA A 63 -12.07 -9.96 -16.13
C ALA A 63 -12.79 -10.45 -14.86
N THR A 64 -14.11 -10.29 -14.79
CA THR A 64 -14.93 -10.78 -13.67
C THR A 64 -14.86 -12.30 -13.55
N GLN A 65 -14.96 -13.02 -14.67
CA GLN A 65 -14.85 -14.49 -14.69
C GLN A 65 -13.45 -14.97 -14.28
N LEU A 66 -12.40 -14.36 -14.83
CA LEU A 66 -11.01 -14.65 -14.48
C LEU A 66 -10.77 -14.45 -12.97
N HIS A 67 -11.31 -13.38 -12.40
CA HIS A 67 -11.20 -13.13 -10.97
C HIS A 67 -11.92 -14.20 -10.13
N ALA A 68 -13.13 -14.59 -10.51
CA ALA A 68 -13.87 -15.63 -9.80
C ALA A 68 -13.14 -16.98 -9.81
N VAL A 69 -12.59 -17.38 -10.97
CA VAL A 69 -11.83 -18.63 -11.10
C VAL A 69 -10.53 -18.57 -10.30
N ALA A 70 -9.78 -17.47 -10.39
CA ALA A 70 -8.53 -17.32 -9.65
C ALA A 70 -8.75 -17.39 -8.13
N LYS A 71 -9.82 -16.73 -7.64
CA LYS A 71 -10.24 -16.78 -6.24
C LYS A 71 -10.59 -18.20 -5.78
N GLN A 72 -11.33 -18.95 -6.59
CA GLN A 72 -11.68 -20.35 -6.28
C GLN A 72 -10.42 -21.25 -6.22
N GLN A 73 -9.40 -20.95 -7.02
CA GLN A 73 -8.14 -21.67 -7.05
C GLN A 73 -7.11 -21.18 -6.01
N GLY A 74 -7.42 -20.11 -5.25
CA GLY A 74 -6.51 -19.54 -4.26
C GLY A 74 -5.27 -18.86 -4.86
N ILE A 75 -5.32 -18.46 -6.13
CA ILE A 75 -4.22 -17.80 -6.84
C ILE A 75 -4.61 -16.40 -7.31
N SER A 76 -3.62 -15.58 -7.67
CA SER A 76 -3.90 -14.26 -8.25
C SER A 76 -4.48 -14.38 -9.66
N THR A 77 -5.30 -13.40 -10.07
CA THR A 77 -5.82 -13.31 -11.45
C THR A 77 -4.68 -13.24 -12.47
N GLN A 78 -3.57 -12.56 -12.14
CA GLN A 78 -2.39 -12.50 -12.99
C GLN A 78 -1.73 -13.88 -13.17
N THR A 79 -1.62 -14.66 -12.09
CA THR A 79 -1.07 -16.03 -12.14
C THR A 79 -1.92 -16.91 -13.06
N LEU A 80 -3.25 -16.87 -12.90
CA LEU A 80 -4.18 -17.63 -13.74
C LEU A 80 -4.02 -17.27 -15.22
N ILE A 81 -4.01 -15.97 -15.55
CA ILE A 81 -3.85 -15.49 -16.92
C ILE A 81 -2.53 -15.99 -17.52
N ASN A 82 -1.42 -15.88 -16.78
CA ASN A 82 -0.11 -16.30 -17.26
C ASN A 82 -0.05 -17.80 -17.56
N LEU A 83 -0.59 -18.64 -16.68
CA LEU A 83 -0.64 -20.09 -16.89
C LEU A 83 -1.43 -20.43 -18.16
N TRP A 84 -2.63 -19.86 -18.32
CA TRP A 84 -3.46 -20.10 -19.49
C TRP A 84 -2.83 -19.61 -20.79
N LEU A 85 -2.18 -18.44 -20.77
CA LEU A 85 -1.49 -17.93 -21.96
C LEU A 85 -0.30 -18.82 -22.33
N GLN A 86 0.48 -19.31 -21.37
CA GLN A 86 1.57 -20.26 -21.63
C GLN A 86 1.05 -21.55 -22.28
N GLU A 87 -0.01 -22.13 -21.74
CA GLU A 87 -0.65 -23.32 -22.32
C GLU A 87 -1.13 -23.08 -23.75
N LYS A 88 -1.73 -21.92 -24.02
CA LYS A 88 -2.23 -21.57 -25.36
C LYS A 88 -1.11 -21.31 -26.36
N LEU A 89 -0.01 -20.69 -25.94
CA LEU A 89 1.16 -20.48 -26.78
C LEU A 89 1.81 -21.81 -27.19
N LEU A 90 1.90 -22.77 -26.26
CA LEU A 90 2.41 -24.12 -26.54
C LEU A 90 1.55 -24.86 -27.57
N GLN A 91 0.22 -24.68 -27.51
CA GLN A 91 -0.72 -25.26 -28.47
C GLN A 91 -0.60 -24.61 -29.85
N ALA A 92 -0.41 -23.28 -29.91
CA ALA A 92 -0.37 -22.52 -31.16
C ALA A 92 0.95 -22.65 -31.92
N THR A 93 2.03 -23.06 -31.25
CA THR A 93 3.38 -23.18 -31.84
C THR A 93 3.69 -24.61 -32.29
N ARG A 94 2.68 -25.50 -32.30
CA ARG A 94 2.78 -26.90 -32.69
C ARG A 94 2.12 -27.15 -34.04
#